data_AF-A0A5C1AKS6-F1
#
_entry.id   AF-A0A5C1AKS6-F1
#
_cell.length_a   1.000
_cell.length_b   1.000
_cell.length_c   1.000
_cell.angle_alpha   90.00
_cell.angle_beta   90.00
_cell.angle_gamma   90.00
#
_symmetry.space_group_name_H-M   'P 1'
#
loop_
_entity.id
_entity.type
_entity.pdbx_description
1 polymer ?
#
loop_
_entity_poly.entity_id
_entity_poly.type
_entity_poly.pdbx_seq_one_letter_code
_entity_poly.pdbx_strand_id
1 'polypeptide(L)'
;MIVEWKTFQPLVKNALRDLDTCDRGLLTIHVNERAVTHKLGEYLRSYIDPLFGETTKKAPYISVDCEYNRLDEEKDAKQLPWNHDVSVKDGGLYYTPNPDVAVHHRGDQKANLLVIEVKTHYFDKPTQILIDKMKLTGYLRTPTYYQSGLFLKLGVDAGGIVLTEAKLVTKESIAAGDAGAQSHLWEIGRIKLTNQSSKSKRPGFIDPDEELHEWAKGTQPEFEAAFGFRPVHDELKWK
;
A
#
# COMPACT_ATOMS: atom_id res chain seq x y z
N MET A 1 20.78 2.29 -1.88
CA MET A 1 20.67 2.69 -0.46
C MET A 1 19.59 1.84 0.18
N ILE A 2 19.91 1.07 1.22
CA ILE A 2 18.88 0.35 1.99
C ILE A 2 18.53 1.25 3.17
N VAL A 3 17.27 1.64 3.27
CA VAL A 3 16.76 2.42 4.40
C VAL A 3 15.81 1.53 5.18
N GLU A 4 16.17 1.23 6.42
CA GLU A 4 15.35 0.39 7.29
C GLU A 4 14.09 1.12 7.77
N TRP A 5 13.04 0.35 8.05
CA TRP A 5 11.76 0.84 8.61
C TRP A 5 11.93 1.77 9.82
N LYS A 6 12.89 1.49 10.71
CA LYS A 6 13.20 2.32 11.88
C LYS A 6 13.48 3.80 11.55
N THR A 7 13.91 4.07 10.32
CA THR A 7 14.15 5.42 9.81
C THR A 7 12.85 6.14 9.46
N PHE A 8 11.89 5.42 8.86
CA PHE A 8 10.61 5.98 8.43
C PHE A 8 9.54 5.98 9.51
N GLN A 9 9.60 5.03 10.44
CA GLN A 9 8.65 4.91 11.55
C GLN A 9 8.38 6.25 12.25
N PRO A 10 9.38 7.03 12.73
CA PRO A 10 9.10 8.30 13.38
C PRO A 10 8.49 9.35 12.42
N LEU A 11 8.84 9.32 11.13
CA LEU A 11 8.31 10.26 10.13
C LEU A 11 6.83 9.97 9.84
N VAL A 12 6.48 8.70 9.67
CA VAL A 12 5.09 8.24 9.49
C VAL A 12 4.27 8.55 10.73
N LYS A 13 4.80 8.27 11.92
CA LYS A 13 4.15 8.58 13.20
C LYS A 13 3.86 10.08 13.35
N ASN A 14 4.82 10.93 13.02
CA ASN A 14 4.63 12.39 13.07
C ASN A 14 3.61 12.87 12.02
N ALA A 15 3.64 12.31 10.81
CA ALA A 15 2.65 12.62 9.78
C ALA A 15 1.22 12.24 10.19
N LEU A 16 1.04 11.09 10.86
CA LEU A 16 -0.24 10.67 11.41
C LEU A 16 -0.71 11.58 12.56
N ARG A 17 0.20 12.01 13.42
CA ARG A 17 -0.10 12.99 14.48
C ARG A 17 -0.57 14.32 13.90
N ASP A 18 0.07 14.80 12.84
CA ASP A 18 -0.29 16.07 12.23
C ASP A 18 -1.61 15.96 11.46
N LEU A 19 -1.87 14.83 10.79
CA LEU A 19 -3.19 14.52 10.21
C LEU A 19 -4.28 14.56 11.29
N ASP A 20 -4.04 14.00 12.47
CA ASP A 20 -4.97 14.03 13.60
C ASP A 20 -5.13 15.42 14.23
N THR A 21 -4.08 16.24 14.24
CA THR A 21 -4.11 17.56 14.90
C THR A 21 -4.73 18.61 13.99
N CYS A 22 -4.38 18.58 12.70
CA CYS A 22 -4.70 19.62 11.74
C CYS A 22 -5.89 19.26 10.85
N ASP A 23 -6.10 17.99 10.54
CA ASP A 23 -7.05 17.52 9.51
C ASP A 23 -8.01 16.42 9.99
N ARG A 24 -8.16 16.22 11.31
CA ARG A 24 -9.13 15.24 11.88
C ARG A 24 -10.53 15.37 11.30
N GLY A 25 -10.93 16.60 10.98
CA GLY A 25 -12.22 16.91 10.36
C GLY A 25 -12.52 16.05 9.13
N LEU A 26 -11.50 15.71 8.34
CA LEU A 26 -11.65 14.88 7.14
C LEU A 26 -12.26 13.51 7.46
N LEU A 27 -11.81 12.86 8.52
CA LEU A 27 -12.35 11.55 8.91
C LEU A 27 -13.72 11.67 9.57
N THR A 28 -14.01 12.77 10.27
CA THR A 28 -15.31 12.98 10.95
C THR A 28 -16.48 13.22 10.00
N ILE A 29 -16.22 13.78 8.81
CA ILE A 29 -17.26 14.05 7.80
C ILE A 29 -17.27 13.02 6.67
N HIS A 30 -16.54 11.91 6.84
CA HIS A 30 -16.43 10.81 5.88
C HIS A 30 -16.05 11.28 4.46
N VAL A 31 -15.01 12.12 4.34
CA VAL A 31 -14.51 12.52 3.02
C VAL A 31 -14.00 11.30 2.24
N ASN A 32 -13.80 11.48 0.93
CA ASN A 32 -13.18 10.44 0.12
C ASN A 32 -11.77 10.10 0.62
N GLU A 33 -11.40 8.81 0.61
CA GLU A 33 -10.10 8.32 1.07
C GLU A 33 -8.92 9.07 0.43
N ARG A 34 -9.05 9.47 -0.84
CA ARG A 34 -8.02 10.26 -1.54
C ARG A 34 -7.70 11.58 -0.87
N ALA A 35 -8.67 12.25 -0.26
CA ALA A 35 -8.44 13.51 0.44
C ALA A 35 -7.64 13.28 1.74
N VAL A 36 -7.92 12.19 2.46
CA VAL A 36 -7.17 11.79 3.65
C VAL A 36 -5.75 11.40 3.28
N THR A 37 -5.60 10.55 2.27
CA THR A 37 -4.30 10.11 1.71
C THR A 37 -3.46 11.29 1.24
N HIS A 38 -4.05 12.23 0.52
CA HIS A 38 -3.35 13.43 0.07
C HIS A 38 -2.76 14.21 1.25
N LYS A 39 -3.55 14.46 2.30
CA LYS A 39 -3.06 15.15 3.51
C LYS A 39 -1.97 14.37 4.24
N LEU A 40 -2.14 13.05 4.40
CA LEU A 40 -1.09 12.21 4.96
C LEU A 40 0.21 12.30 4.16
N GLY A 41 0.12 12.29 2.83
CA GLY A 41 1.24 12.46 1.91
C GLY A 41 1.94 13.83 2.07
N GLU A 42 1.18 14.92 2.18
CA GLU A 42 1.72 16.26 2.42
C GLU A 42 2.51 16.33 3.74
N TYR A 43 1.94 15.80 4.84
CA TYR A 43 2.64 15.77 6.13
C TYR A 43 3.88 14.91 6.06
N LEU A 44 3.80 13.72 5.48
CA LEU A 44 4.95 12.83 5.34
C LEU A 44 6.06 13.50 4.51
N ARG A 45 5.70 14.21 3.44
CA ARG A 45 6.65 14.99 2.63
C ARG A 45 7.37 16.04 3.48
N SER A 46 6.67 16.76 4.34
CA SER A 46 7.28 17.79 5.21
C SER A 46 8.36 17.24 6.14
N TYR A 47 8.28 15.96 6.51
CA TYR A 47 9.27 15.26 7.34
C TYR A 47 10.39 14.59 6.53
N ILE A 48 10.11 14.17 5.30
CA ILE A 48 11.08 13.50 4.42
C ILE A 48 11.95 14.52 3.67
N ASP A 49 11.37 15.61 3.16
CA ASP A 49 12.07 16.60 2.35
C ASP A 49 13.34 17.16 3.04
N PRO A 50 13.35 17.51 4.34
CA PRO A 50 14.56 18.03 4.99
C PRO A 50 15.70 17.01 5.10
N LEU A 51 15.37 15.71 5.05
CA LEU A 51 16.34 14.62 5.19
C LEU A 51 16.85 14.15 3.83
N PHE A 52 15.94 14.03 2.85
CA PHE A 52 16.18 13.33 1.60
C PHE A 52 15.59 14.04 0.37
N GLY A 53 14.94 15.19 0.51
CA GLY A 53 14.21 15.83 -0.60
C GLY A 53 15.10 16.44 -1.67
N GLU A 54 14.55 16.58 -2.88
CA GLU A 54 15.21 17.21 -4.03
C GLU A 54 15.71 18.64 -3.72
N THR A 55 14.93 19.38 -2.92
CA THR A 55 15.25 20.74 -2.47
C THR A 55 16.54 20.82 -1.64
N THR A 56 16.95 19.71 -1.01
CA THR A 56 18.20 19.65 -0.24
C THR A 56 19.43 19.39 -1.10
N LYS A 57 19.26 19.02 -2.39
CA LYS A 57 20.31 18.55 -3.31
C LYS A 57 21.19 17.42 -2.74
N LYS A 58 20.72 16.70 -1.71
CA LYS A 58 21.42 15.53 -1.19
C LYS A 58 21.08 14.33 -2.06
N ALA A 59 22.11 13.67 -2.56
CA ALA A 59 21.93 12.41 -3.27
C ALA A 59 21.92 11.24 -2.27
N PRO A 60 21.02 10.25 -2.45
CA PRO A 60 19.93 10.23 -3.42
C PRO A 60 18.75 11.12 -2.96
N TYR A 61 18.13 11.85 -3.90
CA TYR A 61 16.91 12.59 -3.59
C TYR A 61 15.70 11.65 -3.60
N ILE A 62 14.74 11.89 -2.72
CA ILE A 62 13.56 11.07 -2.50
C ILE A 62 12.33 11.98 -2.53
N SER A 63 11.33 11.55 -3.29
CA SER A 63 10.03 12.22 -3.41
C SER A 63 8.98 11.48 -2.60
N VAL A 64 7.96 12.22 -2.17
CA VAL A 64 6.71 11.67 -1.63
C VAL A 64 5.58 12.07 -2.58
N ASP A 65 5.00 11.09 -3.27
CA ASP A 65 3.95 11.31 -4.27
C ASP A 65 2.71 10.45 -3.95
N CYS A 66 1.52 10.98 -4.23
CA CYS A 66 0.28 10.20 -4.21
C CYS A 66 -0.01 9.66 -5.61
N GLU A 67 -0.56 8.44 -5.69
CA GLU A 67 -0.98 7.77 -6.94
C GLU A 67 0.14 7.64 -8.01
N TYR A 68 1.42 7.68 -7.61
CA TYR A 68 2.54 7.62 -8.57
C TYR A 68 2.70 6.22 -9.17
N ASN A 69 2.29 6.09 -10.43
CA ASN A 69 2.21 4.84 -11.17
C ASN A 69 3.13 4.80 -12.41
N ARG A 70 4.33 5.41 -12.36
CA ARG A 70 5.30 5.38 -13.47
C ARG A 70 6.54 4.56 -13.12
N LEU A 71 7.10 3.84 -14.11
CA LEU A 71 8.36 3.10 -14.01
C LEU A 71 9.56 3.97 -14.37
N ASP A 72 9.42 4.72 -15.45
CA ASP A 72 10.44 5.60 -15.99
C ASP A 72 9.84 6.98 -16.33
N GLU A 73 10.70 7.86 -16.82
CA GLU A 73 10.32 9.17 -17.33
C GLU A 73 9.67 9.08 -18.74
N GLU A 74 9.79 7.93 -19.42
CA GLU A 74 9.35 7.70 -20.80
C GLU A 74 7.90 7.20 -20.95
N LYS A 75 7.14 7.21 -19.84
CA LYS A 75 5.67 7.03 -19.71
C LYS A 75 5.20 5.61 -19.40
N ASP A 76 6.08 4.66 -19.16
CA ASP A 76 5.62 3.31 -18.82
C ASP A 76 4.91 3.31 -17.46
N ALA A 77 3.65 2.88 -17.46
CA ALA A 77 2.89 2.73 -16.24
C ALA A 77 3.43 1.54 -15.44
N LYS A 78 3.44 1.64 -14.11
CA LYS A 78 3.66 0.49 -13.24
C LYS A 78 2.65 -0.57 -13.63
N GLN A 79 3.13 -1.79 -13.82
CA GLN A 79 2.30 -2.96 -14.01
C GLN A 79 2.75 -3.97 -12.97
N LEU A 80 1.85 -4.28 -12.05
CA LEU A 80 2.11 -5.35 -11.10
C LEU A 80 1.62 -6.66 -11.68
N PRO A 81 2.48 -7.70 -11.70
CA PRO A 81 2.08 -9.00 -12.18
C PRO A 81 0.93 -9.50 -11.33
N TRP A 82 -0.14 -9.91 -11.99
CA TRP A 82 -1.19 -10.70 -11.38
C TRP A 82 -0.85 -12.18 -11.38
N ASN A 83 0.03 -12.60 -12.29
CA ASN A 83 0.62 -13.93 -12.35
C ASN A 83 2.11 -13.82 -11.98
N HIS A 84 2.56 -14.57 -10.97
CA HIS A 84 3.93 -14.49 -10.47
C HIS A 84 5.00 -14.78 -11.54
N ASP A 85 4.66 -15.54 -12.60
CA ASP A 85 5.65 -16.15 -13.50
C ASP A 85 5.42 -15.91 -15.01
N VAL A 86 4.46 -15.07 -15.42
CA VAL A 86 4.18 -14.84 -16.86
C VAL A 86 4.33 -13.37 -17.20
N SER A 87 5.23 -13.05 -18.13
CA SER A 87 5.46 -11.67 -18.55
C SER A 87 4.24 -11.09 -19.29
N VAL A 88 4.12 -9.76 -19.37
CA VAL A 88 3.06 -9.08 -20.16
C VAL A 88 3.10 -9.57 -21.61
N LYS A 89 4.31 -9.76 -22.15
CA LYS A 89 4.54 -10.22 -23.52
C LYS A 89 4.07 -11.66 -23.75
N ASP A 90 4.06 -12.46 -22.69
CA ASP A 90 3.63 -13.87 -22.69
C ASP A 90 2.16 -14.04 -22.27
N GLY A 91 1.38 -12.94 -22.21
CA GLY A 91 -0.05 -12.97 -21.89
C GLY A 91 -0.37 -12.99 -20.39
N GLY A 92 0.59 -12.62 -19.53
CA GLY A 92 0.32 -12.46 -18.11
C GLY A 92 -0.76 -11.42 -17.84
N LEU A 93 -1.58 -11.63 -16.81
CA LEU A 93 -2.51 -10.62 -16.34
C LEU A 93 -1.74 -9.60 -15.50
N TYR A 94 -2.02 -8.32 -15.72
CA TYR A 94 -1.42 -7.20 -15.00
C TYR A 94 -2.49 -6.17 -14.68
N TYR A 95 -2.29 -5.42 -13.62
CA TYR A 95 -3.05 -4.20 -13.36
C TYR A 95 -2.07 -3.06 -13.12
N THR A 96 -2.52 -1.85 -13.45
CA THR A 96 -1.79 -0.62 -13.17
C THR A 96 -2.15 -0.17 -11.76
N PRO A 97 -1.29 -0.36 -10.77
CA PRO A 97 -1.60 0.06 -9.43
C PRO A 97 -1.38 1.58 -9.30
N ASN A 98 -2.21 2.22 -8.49
CA ASN A 98 -1.98 3.59 -8.03
C ASN A 98 -1.77 3.50 -6.52
N PRO A 99 -0.52 3.57 -6.02
CA PRO A 99 -0.28 3.54 -4.59
C PRO A 99 -0.86 4.79 -3.96
N ASP A 100 -1.50 4.66 -2.81
CA ASP A 100 -2.01 5.83 -2.09
C ASP A 100 -0.89 6.82 -1.77
N VAL A 101 0.24 6.34 -1.23
CA VAL A 101 1.46 7.14 -1.06
C VAL A 101 2.70 6.34 -1.48
N ALA A 102 3.60 6.98 -2.22
CA ALA A 102 4.88 6.44 -2.64
C ALA A 102 6.04 7.33 -2.17
N VAL A 103 6.97 6.74 -1.42
CA VAL A 103 8.26 7.33 -1.03
C VAL A 103 9.36 6.67 -1.86
N HIS A 104 9.90 7.42 -2.82
CA HIS A 104 10.59 6.82 -3.96
C HIS A 104 11.50 7.79 -4.72
N HIS A 105 12.27 7.27 -5.66
CA HIS A 105 12.99 8.08 -6.64
C HIS A 105 12.18 8.07 -7.95
N ARG A 106 11.73 9.23 -8.41
CA ARG A 106 10.99 9.31 -9.68
C ARG A 106 11.87 8.79 -10.82
N GLY A 107 11.27 7.99 -11.69
CA GLY A 107 11.95 7.39 -12.85
C GLY A 107 12.99 6.30 -12.55
N ASP A 108 13.30 6.00 -11.28
CA ASP A 108 14.26 4.95 -10.91
C ASP A 108 13.69 4.00 -9.86
N GLN A 109 13.38 2.78 -10.30
CA GLN A 109 12.80 1.75 -9.43
C GLN A 109 13.82 1.12 -8.46
N LYS A 110 15.14 1.33 -8.66
CA LYS A 110 16.18 0.70 -7.84
C LYS A 110 16.24 1.26 -6.42
N ALA A 111 15.69 2.45 -6.20
CA ALA A 111 15.79 3.19 -4.95
C ALA A 111 14.42 3.50 -4.30
N ASN A 112 13.37 2.74 -4.65
CA ASN A 112 12.06 2.89 -4.03
C ASN A 112 12.06 2.41 -2.58
N LEU A 113 11.56 3.23 -1.65
CA LEU A 113 11.76 3.02 -0.21
C LEU A 113 10.50 2.48 0.47
N LEU A 114 9.40 3.23 0.43
CA LEU A 114 8.16 2.90 1.13
C LEU A 114 6.96 3.13 0.23
N VAL A 115 6.04 2.17 0.21
CA VAL A 115 4.70 2.33 -0.37
C VAL A 115 3.66 2.17 0.73
N ILE A 116 2.63 3.00 0.72
CA ILE A 116 1.57 2.99 1.72
C ILE A 116 0.24 2.83 0.99
N GLU A 117 -0.62 1.96 1.52
CA GLU A 117 -2.02 1.82 1.15
C GLU A 117 -2.86 2.17 2.39
N VAL A 118 -3.85 3.05 2.20
CA VAL A 118 -4.64 3.66 3.27
C VAL A 118 -6.12 3.30 3.08
N LYS A 119 -6.73 2.83 4.17
CA LYS A 119 -8.17 2.64 4.27
C LYS A 119 -8.73 3.50 5.39
N THR A 120 -9.97 3.93 5.22
CA THR A 120 -10.75 4.58 6.27
C THR A 120 -11.82 3.61 6.79
N HIS A 121 -12.21 3.72 8.06
CA HIS A 121 -13.09 2.77 8.73
C HIS A 121 -14.48 2.61 8.09
N TYR A 122 -14.96 3.62 7.36
CA TYR A 122 -16.23 3.56 6.62
C TYR A 122 -16.11 2.89 5.23
N PHE A 123 -14.91 2.47 4.83
CA PHE A 123 -14.66 1.66 3.63
C PHE A 123 -14.02 0.32 4.01
N ASP A 124 -14.76 -0.48 4.77
CA ASP A 124 -14.33 -1.77 5.31
C ASP A 124 -14.79 -2.96 4.47
N LYS A 125 -14.25 -3.08 3.25
CA LYS A 125 -14.53 -4.21 2.37
C LYS A 125 -13.40 -5.25 2.46
N PRO A 126 -13.63 -6.46 3.00
CA PRO A 126 -12.59 -7.48 3.15
C PRO A 126 -11.85 -7.82 1.85
N THR A 127 -12.57 -7.84 0.73
CA THR A 127 -12.01 -8.02 -0.62
C THR A 127 -11.04 -6.91 -0.99
N GLN A 128 -11.39 -5.65 -0.76
CA GLN A 128 -10.52 -4.51 -1.06
C GLN A 128 -9.28 -4.49 -0.15
N ILE A 129 -9.45 -4.82 1.14
CA ILE A 129 -8.32 -4.93 2.08
C ILE A 129 -7.33 -6.01 1.63
N LEU A 130 -7.83 -7.18 1.22
CA LEU A 130 -6.99 -8.24 0.70
C LEU A 130 -6.29 -7.81 -0.60
N ILE A 131 -7.01 -7.14 -1.51
CA ILE A 131 -6.41 -6.55 -2.72
C ILE A 131 -5.28 -5.59 -2.35
N ASP A 132 -5.49 -4.68 -1.38
CA ASP A 132 -4.46 -3.72 -0.99
C ASP A 132 -3.22 -4.40 -0.39
N LYS A 133 -3.40 -5.44 0.43
CA LYS A 133 -2.30 -6.25 0.94
C LYS A 133 -1.58 -7.00 -0.19
N MET A 134 -2.31 -7.52 -1.18
CA MET A 134 -1.71 -8.08 -2.40
C MET A 134 -0.95 -7.03 -3.22
N LYS A 135 -1.46 -5.80 -3.34
CA LYS A 135 -0.73 -4.69 -4.00
C LYS A 135 0.62 -4.46 -3.32
N LEU A 136 0.64 -4.38 -1.98
CA LEU A 136 1.85 -4.19 -1.19
C LEU A 136 2.91 -5.24 -1.49
N THR A 137 2.56 -6.52 -1.51
CA THR A 137 3.55 -7.58 -1.80
C THR A 137 4.01 -7.55 -3.26
N GLY A 138 3.15 -7.10 -4.18
CA GLY A 138 3.50 -6.84 -5.57
C GLY A 138 4.52 -5.71 -5.72
N TYR A 139 4.33 -4.57 -5.05
CA TYR A 139 5.25 -3.43 -5.15
C TYR A 139 6.68 -3.76 -4.68
N LEU A 140 6.83 -4.73 -3.78
CA LEU A 140 8.12 -5.15 -3.23
C LEU A 140 8.91 -6.02 -4.22
N ARG A 141 8.29 -6.48 -5.30
CA ARG A 141 8.88 -7.34 -6.35
C ARG A 141 9.19 -6.53 -7.61
N THR A 142 9.70 -7.22 -8.63
CA THR A 142 9.93 -6.67 -9.98
C THR A 142 8.60 -6.19 -10.59
N PRO A 143 8.55 -5.02 -11.25
CA PRO A 143 9.67 -4.12 -11.58
C PRO A 143 9.86 -2.95 -10.60
N THR A 144 9.07 -2.84 -9.53
CA THR A 144 9.00 -1.63 -8.70
C THR A 144 9.93 -1.64 -7.48
N TYR A 145 10.30 -2.81 -6.96
CA TYR A 145 11.35 -2.99 -5.96
C TYR A 145 11.28 -2.06 -4.74
N TYR A 146 10.10 -1.74 -4.20
CA TYR A 146 9.99 -1.02 -2.93
C TYR A 146 10.60 -1.83 -1.78
N GLN A 147 11.29 -1.21 -0.82
CA GLN A 147 11.86 -1.95 0.32
C GLN A 147 10.80 -2.37 1.35
N SER A 148 9.79 -1.53 1.55
CA SER A 148 8.74 -1.76 2.55
C SER A 148 7.37 -1.34 2.05
N GLY A 149 6.35 -2.07 2.48
CA GLY A 149 4.94 -1.78 2.24
C GLY A 149 4.21 -1.62 3.57
N LEU A 150 3.41 -0.57 3.69
CA LEU A 150 2.65 -0.25 4.90
C LEU A 150 1.16 -0.18 4.58
N PHE A 151 0.37 -1.02 5.24
CA PHE A 151 -1.08 -0.93 5.23
C PHE A 151 -1.53 -0.16 6.46
N LEU A 152 -2.36 0.87 6.28
CA LEU A 152 -2.95 1.65 7.36
C LEU A 152 -4.47 1.65 7.24
N LYS A 153 -5.16 1.36 8.34
CA LYS A 153 -6.61 1.56 8.46
C LYS A 153 -6.88 2.61 9.53
N LEU A 154 -7.52 3.70 9.13
CA LEU A 154 -7.77 4.89 9.95
C LEU A 154 -9.23 4.94 10.39
N GLY A 155 -9.44 5.05 11.70
CA GLY A 155 -10.72 5.35 12.32
C GLY A 155 -10.76 6.75 12.92
N VAL A 156 -11.92 7.12 13.47
CA VAL A 156 -12.06 8.29 14.32
C VAL A 156 -12.91 7.93 15.54
N ASP A 157 -12.48 8.36 16.72
CA ASP A 157 -13.21 8.25 17.97
C ASP A 157 -13.27 9.61 18.70
N ALA A 158 -13.78 9.62 19.94
CA ALA A 158 -13.87 10.83 20.75
C ALA A 158 -12.50 11.49 21.03
N GLY A 159 -11.42 10.71 21.06
CA GLY A 159 -10.04 11.15 21.25
C GLY A 159 -9.35 11.59 19.96
N GLY A 160 -9.89 11.27 18.78
CA GLY A 160 -9.44 11.73 17.48
C GLY A 160 -9.24 10.61 16.46
N ILE A 161 -8.32 10.80 15.52
CA ILE A 161 -7.92 9.72 14.61
C ILE A 161 -7.29 8.60 15.44
N VAL A 162 -7.65 7.37 15.08
CA VAL A 162 -7.09 6.13 15.62
C VAL A 162 -6.62 5.23 14.48
N LEU A 163 -5.55 4.48 14.71
CA LEU A 163 -5.21 3.35 13.84
C LEU A 163 -6.07 2.16 14.26
N THR A 164 -6.96 1.70 13.39
CA THR A 164 -7.69 0.43 13.62
C THR A 164 -6.89 -0.76 13.13
N GLU A 165 -5.96 -0.54 12.20
CA GLU A 165 -4.99 -1.52 11.74
C GLU A 165 -3.73 -0.84 11.22
N ALA A 166 -2.57 -1.43 11.48
CA ALA A 166 -1.31 -1.06 10.85
C ALA A 166 -0.43 -2.30 10.64
N LYS A 167 -0.13 -2.63 9.39
CA LYS A 167 0.64 -3.83 9.02
C LYS A 167 1.82 -3.45 8.13
N LEU A 168 3.01 -3.90 8.49
CA LEU A 168 4.22 -3.72 7.70
C LEU A 168 4.60 -5.04 7.03
N VAL A 169 4.97 -4.97 5.77
CA VAL A 169 5.65 -6.04 5.03
C VAL A 169 6.96 -5.48 4.45
N THR A 170 8.02 -6.28 4.44
CA THR A 170 9.31 -5.88 3.86
C THR A 170 9.78 -6.90 2.83
N LYS A 171 10.73 -6.51 1.98
CA LYS A 171 11.35 -7.46 1.05
C LYS A 171 11.94 -8.67 1.77
N GLU A 172 12.57 -8.42 2.91
CA GLU A 172 13.18 -9.45 3.74
C GLU A 172 12.12 -10.40 4.32
N SER A 173 10.97 -9.87 4.79
CA SER A 173 9.89 -10.70 5.31
C SER A 173 9.25 -11.57 4.23
N ILE A 174 9.10 -11.05 3.01
CA ILE A 174 8.63 -11.81 1.86
C ILE A 174 9.62 -12.91 1.49
N ALA A 175 10.91 -12.59 1.42
CA ALA A 175 11.97 -13.54 1.06
C ALA A 175 12.13 -14.67 2.10
N ALA A 176 11.83 -14.40 3.37
CA ALA A 176 11.87 -15.38 4.44
C ALA A 176 10.60 -16.26 4.55
N GLY A 177 9.52 -15.91 3.83
CA GLY A 177 8.25 -16.64 3.89
C GLY A 177 8.24 -17.93 3.08
N ASP A 178 7.19 -18.73 3.27
CA ASP A 178 6.99 -19.98 2.53
C ASP A 178 6.58 -19.68 1.08
N ALA A 179 7.51 -19.89 0.14
CA ALA A 179 7.28 -19.64 -1.28
C ALA A 179 6.11 -20.45 -1.87
N GLY A 180 5.88 -21.67 -1.38
CA GLY A 180 4.76 -22.52 -1.82
C GLY A 180 3.42 -21.95 -1.36
N ALA A 181 3.33 -21.58 -0.08
CA ALA A 181 2.13 -20.93 0.48
C ALA A 181 1.87 -19.57 -0.20
N GLN A 182 2.90 -18.75 -0.41
CA GLN A 182 2.79 -17.47 -1.10
C GLN A 182 2.25 -17.65 -2.52
N SER A 183 2.80 -18.61 -3.27
CA SER A 183 2.37 -18.87 -4.65
C SER A 183 0.93 -19.37 -4.70
N HIS A 184 0.56 -20.27 -3.79
CA HIS A 184 -0.80 -20.82 -3.69
C HIS A 184 -1.83 -19.75 -3.34
N LEU A 185 -1.59 -18.97 -2.27
CA LEU A 185 -2.51 -17.92 -1.81
C LEU A 185 -2.62 -16.79 -2.84
N TRP A 186 -1.51 -16.44 -3.48
CA TRP A 186 -1.52 -15.49 -4.58
C TRP A 186 -2.42 -15.98 -5.70
N GLU A 187 -2.23 -17.21 -6.17
CA GLU A 187 -3.01 -17.79 -7.28
C GLU A 187 -4.51 -17.92 -6.97
N ILE A 188 -4.88 -18.37 -5.76
CA ILE A 188 -6.30 -18.46 -5.36
C ILE A 188 -6.93 -17.08 -5.30
N GLY A 189 -6.27 -16.14 -4.61
CA GLY A 189 -6.75 -14.77 -4.53
C GLY A 189 -6.88 -14.16 -5.90
N ARG A 190 -5.95 -14.52 -6.78
CA ARG A 190 -6.05 -14.15 -8.17
C ARG A 190 -7.34 -14.75 -8.81
N ILE A 191 -7.48 -16.06 -8.92
CA ILE A 191 -8.64 -16.65 -9.64
C ILE A 191 -9.99 -16.06 -9.14
N LYS A 192 -10.14 -15.90 -7.83
CA LYS A 192 -11.37 -15.37 -7.23
C LYS A 192 -11.61 -13.88 -7.51
N LEU A 193 -10.58 -13.03 -7.46
CA LEU A 193 -10.75 -11.57 -7.56
C LEU A 193 -10.87 -11.06 -9.01
N THR A 194 -10.34 -11.75 -10.03
CA THR A 194 -10.51 -11.34 -11.45
C THR A 194 -11.74 -11.92 -12.10
N ASN A 195 -12.23 -13.08 -11.63
CA ASN A 195 -13.41 -13.69 -12.25
C ASN A 195 -14.65 -12.79 -12.16
N GLN A 196 -14.67 -11.80 -11.27
CA GLN A 196 -15.72 -10.78 -11.22
C GLN A 196 -15.58 -9.64 -12.24
N SER A 197 -14.38 -9.33 -12.76
CA SER A 197 -14.20 -8.22 -13.72
C SER A 197 -14.74 -8.54 -15.13
N SER A 198 -15.02 -9.81 -15.42
CA SER A 198 -15.57 -10.25 -16.71
C SER A 198 -17.08 -10.02 -16.87
N LYS A 199 -17.81 -9.68 -15.80
CA LYS A 199 -19.28 -9.55 -15.83
C LYS A 199 -19.81 -8.11 -15.95
N SER A 200 -18.99 -7.07 -15.92
CA SER A 200 -19.45 -5.69 -16.16
C SER A 200 -18.53 -4.93 -17.14
N LYS A 201 -19.04 -4.64 -18.34
CA LYS A 201 -18.36 -3.81 -19.37
C LYS A 201 -18.29 -2.30 -19.01
N ARG A 202 -18.55 -1.95 -17.75
CA ARG A 202 -18.27 -0.67 -17.09
C ARG A 202 -18.08 -1.02 -15.60
N PRO A 203 -17.01 -0.61 -14.92
CA PRO A 203 -16.88 -0.83 -13.48
C PRO A 203 -17.80 0.14 -12.74
N GLY A 204 -19.11 -0.08 -12.83
CA GLY A 204 -19.96 0.16 -11.68
C GLY A 204 -19.62 -0.96 -10.71
N PHE A 205 -19.20 -0.59 -9.50
CA PHE A 205 -18.93 -1.52 -8.40
C PHE A 205 -20.14 -2.45 -8.21
N ILE A 206 -20.12 -3.63 -8.84
CA ILE A 206 -20.91 -4.75 -8.34
C ILE A 206 -20.20 -5.08 -7.03
N ASP A 207 -20.90 -4.86 -5.91
CA ASP A 207 -20.38 -5.31 -4.62
C ASP A 207 -20.10 -6.81 -4.76
N PRO A 208 -18.87 -7.27 -4.51
CA PRO A 208 -18.60 -8.69 -4.55
C PRO A 208 -19.64 -9.44 -3.72
N ASP A 209 -20.04 -10.63 -4.19
CA ASP A 209 -20.98 -11.46 -3.44
C ASP A 209 -20.46 -11.73 -2.01
N GLU A 210 -21.39 -11.98 -1.10
CA GLU A 210 -21.11 -12.23 0.32
C GLU A 210 -20.11 -13.38 0.52
N GLU A 211 -20.16 -14.39 -0.36
CA GLU A 211 -19.23 -15.51 -0.38
C GLU A 211 -17.78 -15.04 -0.59
N LEU A 212 -17.53 -14.13 -1.53
CA LEU A 212 -16.19 -13.61 -1.79
C LEU A 212 -15.68 -12.74 -0.64
N HIS A 213 -16.56 -11.97 0.02
CA HIS A 213 -16.19 -11.19 1.21
C HIS A 213 -15.80 -12.10 2.39
N GLU A 214 -16.57 -13.13 2.67
CA GLU A 214 -16.26 -14.09 3.74
C GLU A 214 -15.00 -14.90 3.43
N TRP A 215 -14.81 -15.32 2.18
CA TRP A 215 -13.56 -15.94 1.74
C TRP A 215 -12.36 -15.00 1.94
N ALA A 216 -12.46 -13.74 1.51
CA ALA A 216 -11.37 -12.78 1.64
C ALA A 216 -11.03 -12.52 3.12
N LYS A 217 -12.06 -12.37 3.96
CA LYS A 217 -11.91 -12.20 5.42
C LYS A 217 -11.23 -13.40 6.07
N GLY A 218 -11.62 -14.63 5.71
CA GLY A 218 -10.99 -15.86 6.20
C GLY A 218 -9.55 -16.05 5.70
N THR A 219 -9.24 -15.58 4.49
CA THR A 219 -7.92 -15.74 3.85
C THR A 219 -6.89 -14.72 4.34
N GLN A 220 -7.32 -13.52 4.76
CA GLN A 220 -6.41 -12.45 5.17
C GLN A 220 -5.34 -12.87 6.20
N PRO A 221 -5.65 -13.58 7.30
CA PRO A 221 -4.62 -14.00 8.26
C PRO A 221 -3.58 -14.95 7.66
N GLU A 222 -4.00 -15.89 6.82
CA GLU A 222 -3.09 -16.83 6.13
C GLU A 222 -2.21 -16.09 5.14
N PHE A 223 -2.78 -15.15 4.39
CA PHE A 223 -2.04 -14.29 3.47
C PHE A 223 -1.00 -13.44 4.22
N GLU A 224 -1.40 -12.80 5.32
CA GLU A 224 -0.48 -12.02 6.15
C GLU A 224 0.69 -12.86 6.66
N ALA A 225 0.41 -14.06 7.17
CA ALA A 225 1.43 -14.97 7.67
C ALA A 225 2.39 -15.43 6.55
N ALA A 226 1.87 -15.81 5.39
CA ALA A 226 2.68 -16.31 4.28
C ALA A 226 3.64 -15.25 3.71
N PHE A 227 3.22 -13.98 3.69
CA PHE A 227 4.03 -12.86 3.17
C PHE A 227 4.79 -12.10 4.27
N GLY A 228 4.68 -12.52 5.52
CA GLY A 228 5.41 -11.93 6.64
C GLY A 228 4.93 -10.53 7.04
N PHE A 229 3.64 -10.25 6.89
CA PHE A 229 3.06 -9.03 7.45
C PHE A 229 3.12 -9.07 8.97
N ARG A 230 3.64 -8.01 9.59
CA ARG A 230 3.70 -7.86 11.03
C ARG A 230 2.90 -6.64 11.49
N PRO A 231 2.20 -6.70 12.64
CA PRO A 231 1.56 -5.52 13.20
C PRO A 231 2.61 -4.50 13.63
N VAL A 232 2.36 -3.23 13.29
CA VAL A 232 3.19 -2.07 13.69
C VAL A 232 2.36 -0.97 14.37
N HIS A 233 1.16 -1.35 14.85
CA HIS A 233 0.24 -0.42 15.49
C HIS A 233 0.88 0.32 16.67
N ASP A 234 1.56 -0.39 17.56
CA ASP A 234 2.18 0.20 18.75
C ASP A 234 3.42 1.04 18.42
N GLU A 235 4.13 0.69 17.35
CA GLU A 235 5.26 1.47 16.81
C GLU A 235 4.81 2.84 16.27
N LEU A 236 3.56 2.93 15.80
CA LEU A 236 3.00 4.12 15.19
C LEU A 236 2.07 4.91 16.12
N LYS A 237 1.78 4.45 17.33
CA LYS A 237 0.99 5.24 18.31
C LYS A 237 1.63 6.61 18.58
N TRP A 238 0.86 7.68 18.40
CA TRP A 238 1.28 9.07 18.69
C TRP A 238 0.54 9.70 19.86
N LYS A 239 -0.39 8.96 20.47
CA LYS A 239 -1.09 9.29 21.70
C LYS A 239 -0.63 8.35 22.80
#